data_AF-A0A8B8NI18-F1
#
_entry.id   AF-A0A8B8NI18-F1
#
_cell.length_a   1.000
_cell.length_b   1.000
_cell.length_c   1.000
_cell.angle_alpha   90.00
_cell.angle_beta   90.00
_cell.angle_gamma   90.00
#
_symmetry.space_group_name_H-M   'P 1'
#
loop_
_entity.id
_entity.type
_entity.pdbx_description
1 polymer ?
#
loop_
_entity_poly.entity_id
_entity_poly.type
_entity_poly.pdbx_seq_one_letter_code
_entity_poly.pdbx_strand_id
1 'polypeptide(L)'
;MFKFWGNQEQPAQPHPQDSTSQSWYPPSVVSSPGSSRPSTPSSSSSGSFNYFSQSTPHVSPTEASGIINHLKDKSVDELRKLLSDKEAYHQFILSLDQVKIQNNIRDELRKETLQLARMNLEKEPQIMELRNQCRIIRTTELAAAQEKLSELERQKEEIMKLFSSSSLIQKLQEAMRKTEEESEALHEKLLNREVDFGTFVQKYKKLRTTYHKRALIQLAAKTSATG
;
A
#
# COMPACT_ATOMS: atom_id res chain seq x y z
N MET A 1 21.62 -24.16 7.52
CA MET A 1 20.93 -24.07 8.83
C MET A 1 19.53 -23.53 8.57
N PHE A 2 18.55 -24.41 8.41
CA PHE A 2 17.14 -24.06 8.18
C PHE A 2 16.32 -24.62 9.34
N LYS A 3 15.54 -23.77 10.02
CA LYS A 3 14.71 -24.16 11.16
C LYS A 3 13.28 -24.41 10.69
N PHE A 4 12.84 -25.65 10.86
CA PHE A 4 11.47 -26.14 10.75
C PHE A 4 10.73 -25.84 12.07
N TRP A 5 9.55 -25.23 12.01
CA TRP A 5 8.52 -25.25 13.06
C TRP A 5 7.24 -25.70 12.34
N GLY A 6 6.49 -26.73 12.74
CA GLY A 6 6.32 -27.34 14.05
C GLY A 6 4.90 -27.06 14.53
N ASN A 7 3.92 -27.79 13.96
CA ASN A 7 2.50 -27.72 14.31
C ASN A 7 2.26 -28.20 15.75
N GLN A 8 1.33 -27.54 16.45
CA GLN A 8 0.70 -28.04 17.67
C GLN A 8 -0.82 -27.81 17.57
N GLU A 9 -1.60 -28.89 17.51
CA GLU A 9 -3.05 -28.94 17.76
C GLU A 9 -3.27 -28.98 19.30
N GLN A 10 -4.29 -28.38 19.93
CA GLN A 10 -5.74 -28.71 19.99
C GLN A 10 -6.42 -27.69 20.98
N PRO A 11 -7.69 -27.82 21.42
CA PRO A 11 -8.99 -27.73 20.71
C PRO A 11 -10.02 -26.78 21.40
N ALA A 12 -11.14 -26.41 20.75
CA ALA A 12 -12.52 -26.25 21.33
C ALA A 12 -13.49 -25.41 20.45
N GLN A 13 -14.52 -26.07 19.88
CA GLN A 13 -16.01 -25.85 19.90
C GLN A 13 -16.66 -24.40 19.91
N PRO A 14 -17.97 -24.23 19.56
CA PRO A 14 -18.42 -23.42 18.40
C PRO A 14 -19.39 -22.22 18.65
N HIS A 15 -19.38 -21.23 17.71
CA HIS A 15 -20.42 -20.26 17.24
C HIS A 15 -21.16 -19.33 18.27
N PRO A 16 -21.95 -18.26 17.93
CA PRO A 16 -22.19 -17.43 16.71
C PRO A 16 -21.91 -15.91 16.87
N GLN A 17 -21.90 -15.11 15.78
CA GLN A 17 -22.87 -14.00 15.54
C GLN A 17 -22.52 -13.13 14.34
N ASP A 18 -23.52 -12.94 13.47
CA ASP A 18 -23.62 -11.93 12.43
C ASP A 18 -23.62 -10.49 12.99
N SER A 19 -22.96 -9.55 12.32
CA SER A 19 -23.54 -8.23 11.99
C SER A 19 -22.62 -7.35 11.14
N THR A 20 -23.17 -7.00 9.99
CA THR A 20 -23.05 -5.75 9.23
C THR A 20 -22.30 -4.60 9.89
N SER A 21 -21.23 -4.12 9.23
CA SER A 21 -20.94 -2.69 9.01
C SER A 21 -19.84 -2.54 7.96
N GLN A 22 -20.19 -2.09 6.76
CA GLN A 22 -19.21 -1.61 5.78
C GLN A 22 -18.54 -0.35 6.33
N SER A 23 -17.32 -0.50 6.85
CA SER A 23 -16.42 0.61 7.15
C SER A 23 -15.80 1.11 5.85
N TRP A 24 -16.08 2.36 5.50
CA TRP A 24 -15.54 3.07 4.34
C TRP A 24 -14.10 3.55 4.49
N TYR A 25 -13.35 3.05 5.47
CA TYR A 25 -11.95 3.41 5.69
C TYR A 25 -11.05 2.18 5.79
N PRO A 26 -9.90 2.16 5.07
CA PRO A 26 -8.95 1.07 5.18
C PRO A 26 -8.29 1.07 6.58
N PRO A 27 -8.03 -0.11 7.18
CA PRO A 27 -7.30 -0.18 8.43
C PRO A 27 -5.86 0.23 8.15
N SER A 28 -5.39 1.27 8.83
CA SER A 28 -4.03 1.76 8.67
C SER A 28 -3.07 0.78 9.34
N VAL A 29 -2.30 0.06 8.52
CA VAL A 29 -1.07 -0.59 8.96
C VAL A 29 0.02 0.47 9.09
N VAL A 30 0.57 0.65 10.30
CA VAL A 30 2.03 0.59 10.55
C VAL A 30 2.35 1.05 11.98
N SER A 31 2.98 0.15 12.73
CA SER A 31 3.85 0.49 13.85
C SER A 31 5.21 0.91 13.30
N SER A 32 5.65 2.15 13.54
CA SER A 32 7.06 2.51 13.82
C SER A 32 7.18 4.00 14.20
N PRO A 33 8.08 4.36 15.14
CA PRO A 33 8.12 5.68 15.77
C PRO A 33 9.14 6.62 15.12
N GLY A 34 8.79 7.90 15.06
CA GLY A 34 9.74 8.99 14.80
C GLY A 34 9.50 9.71 13.47
N SER A 35 8.83 10.85 13.54
CA SER A 35 9.22 12.12 12.89
C SER A 35 8.09 13.14 13.03
N SER A 36 8.48 14.34 13.43
CA SER A 36 7.68 15.47 13.86
C SER A 36 6.66 15.91 12.80
N ARG A 37 5.36 15.95 13.17
CA ARG A 37 4.32 16.64 12.39
C ARG A 37 4.13 18.07 12.91
N PRO A 38 3.82 19.05 12.04
CA PRO A 38 3.51 20.40 12.46
C PRO A 38 2.14 20.44 13.15
N SER A 39 2.09 21.12 14.28
CA SER A 39 0.86 21.35 15.06
C SER A 39 -0.09 22.27 14.27
N THR A 40 -1.30 21.79 14.00
CA THR A 40 -2.42 22.67 13.61
C THR A 40 -2.93 23.39 14.85
N PRO A 41 -3.18 24.71 14.82
CA PRO A 41 -3.72 25.40 15.98
C PRO A 41 -5.16 24.93 16.23
N SER A 42 -5.36 24.28 17.37
CA SER A 42 -6.69 23.98 17.91
C SER A 42 -7.30 25.27 18.43
N SER A 43 -8.21 25.87 17.66
CA SER A 43 -9.08 26.93 18.16
C SER A 43 -10.13 26.33 19.10
N SER A 44 -9.74 26.11 20.35
CA SER A 44 -10.68 25.93 21.44
C SER A 44 -11.23 27.30 21.84
N SER A 45 -12.19 27.81 21.06
CA SER A 45 -13.12 28.83 21.52
C SER A 45 -14.43 28.14 21.84
N SER A 46 -14.54 27.65 23.08
CA SER A 46 -15.82 27.34 23.71
C SER A 46 -16.63 28.64 23.78
N GLY A 47 -17.39 28.91 22.71
CA GLY A 47 -18.43 29.94 22.71
C GLY A 47 -19.55 29.46 23.61
N SER A 48 -19.53 29.87 24.87
CA SER A 48 -20.61 29.67 25.81
C SER A 48 -21.90 30.23 25.20
N PHE A 49 -22.84 29.34 24.88
CA PHE A 49 -24.23 29.70 24.65
C PHE A 49 -24.82 30.19 25.97
N ASN A 50 -24.63 31.48 26.27
CA ASN A 50 -25.30 32.10 27.38
C ASN A 50 -26.75 32.37 26.97
N TYR A 51 -27.64 31.59 27.57
CA TYR A 51 -29.05 31.88 27.67
C TYR A 51 -29.26 33.33 28.15
N PHE A 52 -30.26 33.97 27.55
CA PHE A 52 -30.79 35.30 27.89
C PHE A 52 -30.68 35.63 29.38
N SER A 53 -29.76 36.52 29.71
CA SER A 53 -29.79 37.30 30.94
C SER A 53 -30.07 38.74 30.54
N GLN A 54 -31.14 39.31 31.08
CA GLN A 54 -31.52 40.71 30.91
C GLN A 54 -30.48 41.59 31.63
N SER A 55 -29.36 41.84 30.98
CA SER A 55 -28.48 42.96 31.26
C SER A 55 -28.18 43.60 29.92
N THR A 56 -28.65 44.84 29.74
CA THR A 56 -28.33 45.64 28.56
C THR A 56 -26.81 45.65 28.39
N PRO A 57 -26.26 45.05 27.31
CA PRO A 57 -24.83 45.15 27.07
C PRO A 57 -24.52 46.63 26.87
N HIS A 58 -23.70 47.19 27.77
CA HIS A 58 -23.27 48.57 27.68
C HIS A 58 -22.41 48.70 26.41
N VAL A 59 -23.02 49.20 25.34
CA VAL A 59 -22.37 49.49 24.06
C VAL A 59 -21.18 50.39 24.36
N SER A 60 -19.99 50.06 23.85
CA SER A 60 -18.83 50.91 24.11
C SER A 60 -19.09 52.31 23.55
N PRO A 61 -18.57 53.39 24.19
CA PRO A 61 -18.79 54.76 23.71
C PRO A 61 -18.41 54.95 22.23
N THR A 62 -17.40 54.22 21.76
CA THR A 62 -16.95 54.21 20.36
C THR A 62 -17.96 53.57 19.41
N GLU A 63 -18.54 52.42 19.77
CA GLU A 63 -19.58 51.75 18.97
C GLU A 63 -20.89 52.55 18.97
N ALA A 64 -21.27 53.12 20.12
CA ALA A 64 -22.43 53.99 20.23
C ALA A 64 -22.26 55.28 19.42
N SER A 65 -21.04 55.85 19.38
CA SER A 65 -20.72 57.07 18.64
C SER A 65 -21.03 56.94 17.14
N GLY A 66 -20.76 55.78 16.54
CA GLY A 66 -21.09 55.52 15.13
C GLY A 66 -22.59 55.59 14.84
N ILE A 67 -23.41 54.99 15.70
CA ILE A 67 -24.88 54.99 15.56
C ILE A 67 -25.45 56.38 15.85
N ILE A 68 -24.95 57.06 16.89
CA ILE A 68 -25.35 58.42 17.26
C ILE A 68 -25.07 59.40 16.10
N ASN A 69 -23.99 59.21 15.36
CA ASN A 69 -23.65 60.05 14.22
C ASN A 69 -24.66 59.91 13.05
N HIS A 70 -25.34 58.77 12.93
CA HIS A 70 -26.44 58.57 11.96
C HIS A 70 -27.80 59.06 12.46
N LEU A 71 -27.94 59.30 13.77
CA LEU A 71 -29.17 59.80 14.39
C LEU A 71 -29.18 61.32 14.54
N LYS A 72 -28.00 61.96 14.68
CA LYS A 72 -27.89 63.41 14.98
C LYS A 72 -28.49 64.33 13.89
N ASP A 73 -28.46 63.89 12.63
CA ASP A 73 -28.90 64.69 11.48
C ASP A 73 -30.39 64.45 11.12
N LYS A 74 -31.10 63.63 11.90
CA LYS A 74 -32.52 63.33 11.69
C LYS A 74 -33.44 64.33 12.40
N SER A 75 -34.59 64.61 11.80
CA SER A 75 -35.59 65.49 12.42
C SER A 75 -36.30 64.82 13.60
N VAL A 76 -36.92 65.62 14.47
CA VAL A 76 -37.68 65.10 15.63
C VAL A 76 -38.82 64.18 15.19
N ASP A 77 -39.48 64.48 14.07
CA ASP A 77 -40.56 63.65 13.53
C ASP A 77 -40.03 62.31 13.00
N GLU A 78 -38.86 62.31 12.37
CA GLU A 78 -38.18 61.08 11.93
C GLU A 78 -37.73 60.21 13.11
N LEU A 79 -37.22 60.82 14.18
CA LEU A 79 -36.84 60.11 15.40
C LEU A 79 -38.06 59.54 16.14
N ARG A 80 -39.17 60.30 16.22
CA ARG A 80 -40.45 59.81 16.77
C ARG A 80 -41.02 58.66 15.95
N LYS A 81 -40.92 58.76 14.62
CA LYS A 81 -41.29 57.68 13.70
C LYS A 81 -40.40 56.46 13.93
N LEU A 82 -39.09 56.63 14.06
CA LEU A 82 -38.15 55.54 14.31
C LEU A 82 -38.43 54.82 15.65
N LEU A 83 -38.91 55.54 16.67
CA LEU A 83 -39.29 54.98 17.97
C LEU A 83 -40.65 54.26 17.95
N SER A 84 -41.58 54.69 17.09
CA SER A 84 -42.98 54.25 17.12
C SER A 84 -43.30 53.22 16.03
N ASP A 85 -42.59 53.24 14.91
CA ASP A 85 -42.77 52.36 13.76
C ASP A 85 -41.61 51.34 13.69
N LYS A 86 -41.95 50.07 13.94
CA LYS A 86 -41.01 48.95 13.93
C LYS A 86 -40.36 48.72 12.56
N GLU A 87 -41.09 48.96 11.47
CA GLU A 87 -40.56 48.77 10.13
C GLU A 87 -39.56 49.88 9.80
N ALA A 88 -39.90 51.14 10.13
CA ALA A 88 -38.96 52.26 10.01
C ALA A 88 -37.67 52.03 10.82
N TYR A 89 -37.79 51.47 12.03
CA TYR A 89 -36.64 51.06 12.83
C TYR A 89 -35.81 49.96 12.15
N HIS A 90 -36.45 48.90 11.66
CA HIS A 90 -35.75 47.81 10.98
C HIS A 90 -35.02 48.28 9.72
N GLN A 91 -35.67 49.12 8.90
CA GLN A 91 -35.06 49.70 7.70
C GLN A 91 -33.87 50.60 8.03
N PHE A 92 -33.94 51.37 9.12
CA PHE A 92 -32.80 52.15 9.60
C PHE A 92 -31.61 51.24 9.96
N ILE A 93 -31.84 50.16 10.71
CA ILE A 93 -30.77 49.20 11.06
C ILE A 93 -30.17 48.56 9.80
N LEU A 94 -30.99 48.17 8.82
CA LEU A 94 -30.50 47.65 7.53
C LEU A 94 -29.73 48.70 6.71
N SER A 95 -30.02 49.99 6.92
CA SER A 95 -29.32 51.09 6.24
C SER A 95 -27.91 51.35 6.78
N LEU A 96 -27.60 50.90 8.00
CA LEU A 96 -26.30 51.09 8.63
C LEU A 96 -25.21 50.31 7.87
N ASP A 97 -24.09 50.98 7.59
CA ASP A 97 -23.00 50.39 6.80
C ASP A 97 -22.41 49.15 7.48
N GLN A 98 -22.33 49.13 8.81
CA GLN A 98 -21.89 47.96 9.57
C GLN A 98 -22.76 46.72 9.27
N VAL A 99 -24.08 46.89 9.18
CA VAL A 99 -25.03 45.81 8.92
C VAL A 99 -24.98 45.38 7.45
N LYS A 100 -24.84 46.34 6.52
CA LYS A 100 -24.63 46.04 5.09
C LYS A 100 -23.34 45.25 4.86
N ILE A 101 -22.24 45.66 5.47
CA ILE A 101 -20.93 44.99 5.37
C ILE A 101 -21.05 43.57 5.92
N GLN A 102 -21.65 43.39 7.10
CA GLN A 102 -21.82 42.07 7.71
C GLN A 102 -22.70 41.14 6.85
N ASN A 103 -23.81 41.66 6.30
CA ASN A 103 -24.66 40.90 5.40
C ASN A 103 -23.90 40.49 4.12
N ASN A 104 -23.14 41.41 3.53
CA ASN A 104 -22.32 41.13 2.35
C ASN A 104 -21.28 40.03 2.63
N ILE A 105 -20.54 40.12 3.74
CA ILE A 105 -19.57 39.10 4.15
C ILE A 105 -20.25 37.72 4.32
N ARG A 106 -21.40 37.68 4.98
CA ARG A 106 -22.18 36.46 5.15
C ARG A 106 -22.58 35.85 3.81
N ASP A 107 -23.03 36.68 2.87
CA ASP A 107 -23.55 36.22 1.58
C ASP A 107 -22.41 35.74 0.68
N GLU A 108 -21.27 36.43 0.64
CA GLU A 108 -20.06 35.96 -0.04
C GLU A 108 -19.54 34.65 0.58
N LEU A 109 -19.49 34.54 1.92
CA LEU A 109 -19.08 33.30 2.57
C LEU A 109 -20.00 32.13 2.21
N ARG A 110 -21.32 32.36 2.16
CA ARG A 110 -22.29 31.34 1.75
C ARG A 110 -22.04 30.92 0.30
N LYS A 111 -21.80 31.87 -0.59
CA LYS A 111 -21.53 31.64 -2.01
C LYS A 111 -20.25 30.83 -2.22
N GLU A 112 -19.14 31.23 -1.59
CA GLU A 112 -17.86 30.53 -1.67
C GLU A 112 -17.95 29.11 -1.10
N THR A 113 -18.62 28.94 0.04
CA THR A 113 -18.85 27.61 0.64
C THR A 113 -19.62 26.70 -0.31
N LEU A 114 -20.66 27.23 -0.95
CA LEU A 114 -21.48 26.48 -1.90
C LEU A 114 -20.66 26.13 -3.15
N GLN A 115 -19.89 27.06 -3.69
CA GLN A 115 -19.01 26.83 -4.83
C GLN A 115 -17.98 25.75 -4.53
N LEU A 116 -17.33 25.80 -3.36
CA LEU A 116 -16.37 24.78 -2.94
C LEU A 116 -17.03 23.40 -2.81
N ALA A 117 -18.22 23.33 -2.23
CA ALA A 117 -18.98 22.08 -2.14
C ALA A 117 -19.31 21.49 -3.51
N ARG A 118 -19.71 22.33 -4.48
CA ARG A 118 -19.95 21.90 -5.87
C ARG A 118 -18.68 21.37 -6.54
N MET A 119 -17.56 22.09 -6.42
CA MET A 119 -16.27 21.66 -6.98
C MET A 119 -15.78 20.36 -6.35
N ASN A 120 -16.03 20.14 -5.06
CA ASN A 120 -15.69 18.88 -4.39
C ASN A 120 -16.53 17.72 -4.92
N LEU A 121 -17.84 17.94 -5.10
CA LEU A 121 -18.74 16.93 -5.66
C LEU A 121 -18.36 16.57 -7.10
N GLU A 122 -17.93 17.54 -7.90
CA GLU A 122 -17.47 17.32 -9.27
C GLU A 122 -16.17 16.49 -9.35
N LYS A 123 -15.30 16.57 -8.33
CA LYS A 123 -14.08 15.75 -8.25
C LYS A 123 -14.33 14.32 -7.82
N GLU A 124 -15.45 14.03 -7.17
CA GLU A 124 -15.80 12.69 -6.70
C GLU A 124 -15.76 11.63 -7.81
N PRO A 125 -16.40 11.81 -9.00
CA PRO A 125 -16.33 10.83 -10.08
C PRO A 125 -14.90 10.61 -10.59
N GLN A 126 -14.09 11.67 -10.67
CA GLN A 126 -12.69 11.55 -11.09
C GLN A 126 -11.87 10.72 -10.09
N ILE A 127 -12.06 10.94 -8.80
CA ILE A 127 -11.42 10.15 -7.73
C ILE A 127 -11.86 8.69 -7.81
N MET A 128 -13.15 8.44 -8.03
CA MET A 128 -13.69 7.09 -8.14
C MET A 128 -13.11 6.34 -9.34
N GLU A 129 -13.02 7.00 -10.49
CA GLU A 129 -12.44 6.43 -11.71
C GLU A 129 -10.96 6.10 -11.54
N LEU A 130 -10.16 7.03 -10.98
CA LEU A 130 -8.75 6.78 -10.69
C LEU A 130 -8.56 5.61 -9.71
N ARG A 131 -9.41 5.50 -8.69
CA ARG A 131 -9.39 4.35 -7.75
C ARG A 131 -9.72 3.05 -8.47
N ASN A 132 -10.70 3.06 -9.38
CA ASN A 132 -11.07 1.90 -10.18
C ASN A 132 -9.91 1.46 -11.09
N GLN A 133 -9.29 2.40 -11.80
CA GLN A 133 -8.11 2.13 -12.64
C GLN A 133 -6.95 1.54 -11.83
N CYS A 134 -6.63 2.13 -10.67
CA CYS A 134 -5.61 1.60 -9.77
C CYS A 134 -5.92 0.18 -9.29
N ARG A 135 -7.21 -0.12 -9.04
CA ARG A 135 -7.65 -1.46 -8.66
C ARG A 135 -7.45 -2.43 -9.82
N ILE A 136 -7.88 -2.08 -11.02
CA ILE A 136 -7.72 -2.91 -12.22
C ILE A 136 -6.24 -3.24 -12.43
N ILE A 137 -5.38 -2.22 -12.55
CA ILE A 137 -3.93 -2.39 -12.75
C ILE A 137 -3.32 -3.32 -11.69
N ARG A 138 -3.70 -3.15 -10.41
CA ARG A 138 -3.23 -4.01 -9.33
C ARG A 138 -3.67 -5.47 -9.49
N THR A 139 -4.92 -5.70 -9.88
CA THR A 139 -5.50 -7.04 -9.97
C THR A 139 -5.20 -7.77 -11.29
N THR A 140 -4.87 -7.04 -12.35
CA THR A 140 -4.61 -7.62 -13.68
C THR A 140 -3.13 -7.57 -14.00
N GLU A 141 -2.60 -6.38 -14.27
CA GLU A 141 -1.25 -6.18 -14.79
C GLU A 141 -0.18 -6.53 -13.76
N LEU A 142 -0.31 -6.01 -12.54
CA LEU A 142 0.67 -6.27 -11.47
C LEU A 142 0.67 -7.76 -11.09
N ALA A 143 -0.52 -8.35 -10.92
CA ALA A 143 -0.65 -9.77 -10.59
C ALA A 143 -0.03 -10.67 -11.67
N ALA A 144 -0.31 -10.40 -12.96
CA ALA A 144 0.26 -11.16 -14.07
C ALA A 144 1.78 -10.99 -14.18
N ALA A 145 2.30 -9.78 -13.94
CA ALA A 145 3.74 -9.53 -13.92
C ALA A 145 4.43 -10.28 -12.77
N GLN A 146 3.81 -10.31 -11.59
CA GLN A 146 4.31 -11.05 -10.44
C GLN A 146 4.32 -12.56 -10.68
N GLU A 147 3.25 -13.12 -11.24
CA GLU A 147 3.18 -14.54 -11.60
C GLU A 147 4.29 -14.90 -12.59
N LYS A 148 4.48 -14.09 -13.64
CA LYS A 148 5.54 -14.29 -14.63
C LYS A 148 6.94 -14.22 -14.00
N LEU A 149 7.14 -13.29 -13.07
CA LEU A 149 8.40 -13.17 -12.33
C LEU A 149 8.67 -14.44 -11.51
N SER A 150 7.68 -14.89 -10.73
CA SER A 150 7.80 -16.10 -9.91
C SER A 150 8.06 -17.36 -10.75
N GLU A 151 7.44 -17.49 -11.93
CA GLU A 151 7.72 -18.61 -12.83
C GLU A 151 9.15 -18.56 -13.39
N LEU A 152 9.63 -17.38 -13.78
CA LEU A 152 11.02 -17.23 -14.25
C LEU A 152 12.04 -17.50 -13.14
N GLU A 153 11.76 -17.08 -11.90
CA GLU A 153 12.60 -17.39 -10.74
C GLU A 153 12.63 -18.90 -10.46
N ARG A 154 11.48 -19.59 -10.57
CA ARG A 154 11.39 -21.04 -10.45
C ARG A 154 12.22 -21.75 -11.52
N GLN A 155 12.11 -21.32 -12.78
CA GLN A 155 12.89 -21.89 -13.89
C GLN A 155 14.39 -21.66 -13.69
N LYS A 156 14.77 -20.46 -13.26
CA LYS A 156 16.17 -20.14 -12.92
C LYS A 156 16.70 -21.06 -11.83
N GLU A 157 15.96 -21.24 -10.74
CA GLU A 157 16.38 -22.10 -9.62
C GLU A 157 16.50 -23.56 -10.05
N GLU A 158 15.57 -24.05 -10.87
CA GLU A 158 15.62 -25.40 -11.43
C GLU A 158 16.87 -25.62 -12.29
N ILE A 159 17.17 -24.68 -13.19
CA ILE A 159 18.39 -24.71 -14.01
C ILE A 159 19.63 -24.64 -13.11
N MET A 160 19.68 -23.71 -12.17
CA MET A 160 20.80 -23.59 -11.23
C MET A 160 21.02 -24.87 -10.42
N LYS A 161 19.94 -25.55 -10.01
CA LYS A 161 20.02 -26.85 -9.34
C LYS A 161 20.58 -27.93 -10.27
N LEU A 162 20.11 -28.00 -11.52
CA LEU A 162 20.57 -28.97 -12.52
C LEU A 162 22.05 -28.82 -12.90
N PHE A 163 22.55 -27.58 -12.91
CA PHE A 163 23.94 -27.22 -13.22
C PHE A 163 24.77 -26.87 -11.97
N SER A 164 24.26 -27.17 -10.78
CA SER A 164 25.03 -27.03 -9.55
C SER A 164 26.27 -27.93 -9.60
N SER A 165 27.37 -27.48 -8.99
CA SER A 165 28.62 -28.26 -8.93
C SER A 165 28.39 -29.68 -8.40
N SER A 166 27.56 -29.84 -7.36
CA SER A 166 27.19 -31.13 -6.80
C SER A 166 26.42 -32.01 -7.79
N SER A 167 25.40 -31.47 -8.48
CA SER A 167 24.63 -32.19 -9.52
C SER A 167 25.53 -32.65 -10.67
N LEU A 168 26.44 -31.79 -11.14
CA LEU A 168 27.38 -32.12 -12.21
C LEU A 168 28.39 -33.20 -11.78
N ILE A 169 28.94 -33.09 -10.56
CA ILE A 169 29.84 -34.11 -10.00
C ILE A 169 29.11 -35.44 -9.80
N GLN A 170 27.85 -35.42 -9.38
CA GLN A 170 27.02 -36.62 -9.23
C GLN A 170 26.75 -37.29 -10.59
N LYS A 171 26.33 -36.52 -11.60
CA LYS A 171 26.15 -37.02 -12.98
C LYS A 171 27.43 -37.64 -13.53
N LEU A 172 28.58 -37.02 -13.25
CA LEU A 172 29.89 -37.55 -13.62
C LEU A 172 30.18 -38.89 -12.91
N GLN A 173 29.85 -39.00 -11.63
CA GLN A 173 30.02 -40.23 -10.85
C GLN A 173 29.09 -41.37 -11.35
N GLU A 174 27.85 -41.05 -11.71
CA GLU A 174 26.93 -42.00 -12.34
C GLU A 174 27.46 -42.48 -13.70
N ALA A 175 27.96 -41.57 -14.53
CA ALA A 175 28.58 -41.93 -15.80
C ALA A 175 29.83 -42.81 -15.63
N MET A 176 30.60 -42.61 -14.55
CA MET A 176 31.74 -43.47 -14.19
C MET A 176 31.28 -44.87 -13.80
N ARG A 177 30.28 -45.00 -12.90
CA ARG A 177 29.71 -46.30 -12.51
C ARG A 177 29.18 -47.06 -13.72
N LYS A 178 28.45 -46.39 -14.62
CA LYS A 178 27.95 -47.00 -15.85
C LYS A 178 29.08 -47.56 -16.73
N THR A 179 30.18 -46.82 -16.91
CA THR A 179 31.33 -47.36 -17.67
C THR A 179 32.03 -48.52 -16.97
N GLU A 180 32.00 -48.56 -15.64
CA GLU A 180 32.52 -49.70 -14.88
C GLU A 180 31.64 -50.94 -15.12
N GLU A 181 30.33 -50.80 -14.98
CA GLU A 181 29.35 -51.86 -15.26
C GLU A 181 29.45 -52.37 -16.70
N GLU A 182 29.61 -51.47 -17.69
CA GLU A 182 29.85 -51.86 -19.09
C GLU A 182 31.17 -52.62 -19.27
N SER A 183 32.20 -52.28 -18.50
CA SER A 183 33.50 -52.97 -18.55
C SER A 183 33.45 -54.35 -17.91
N GLU A 184 32.68 -54.50 -16.83
CA GLU A 184 32.44 -55.78 -16.16
C GLU A 184 31.58 -56.69 -17.05
N ALA A 185 30.50 -56.16 -17.64
CA ALA A 185 29.68 -56.90 -18.59
C ALA A 185 30.49 -57.33 -19.83
N LEU A 186 31.46 -56.54 -20.28
CA LEU A 186 32.38 -56.93 -21.34
C LEU A 186 33.33 -58.04 -20.89
N HIS A 187 33.76 -58.03 -19.63
CA HIS A 187 34.59 -59.09 -19.05
C HIS A 187 33.83 -60.42 -18.98
N GLU A 188 32.59 -60.41 -18.52
CA GLU A 188 31.71 -61.60 -18.52
C GLU A 188 31.54 -62.20 -19.92
N LYS A 189 31.37 -61.35 -20.94
CA LYS A 189 31.27 -61.81 -22.34
C LYS A 189 32.55 -62.50 -22.84
N LEU A 190 33.72 -62.09 -22.36
CA LEU A 190 34.97 -62.77 -22.67
C LEU A 190 35.00 -64.17 -22.03
N LEU A 191 34.57 -64.29 -20.76
CA LEU A 191 34.51 -65.57 -20.05
C LEU A 191 33.55 -66.56 -20.72
N ASN A 192 32.40 -66.06 -21.20
CA ASN A 192 31.42 -66.83 -21.96
C ASN A 192 31.84 -67.12 -23.40
N ARG A 193 33.03 -66.67 -23.82
CA ARG A 193 33.57 -66.79 -25.19
C ARG A 193 32.67 -66.16 -26.27
N GLU A 194 31.85 -65.17 -25.90
CA GLU A 194 30.99 -64.42 -26.82
C GLU A 194 31.79 -63.38 -27.62
N VAL A 195 33.00 -63.01 -27.14
CA VAL A 195 33.88 -62.02 -27.76
C VAL A 195 35.30 -62.59 -27.82
N ASP A 196 35.98 -62.41 -28.95
CA ASP A 196 37.39 -62.81 -29.09
C ASP A 196 38.33 -61.87 -28.31
N PHE A 197 39.52 -62.37 -27.97
CA PHE A 197 40.47 -61.63 -27.16
C PHE A 197 40.91 -60.29 -27.78
N GLY A 198 41.11 -60.23 -29.10
CA GLY A 198 41.52 -59.01 -29.80
C GLY A 198 40.45 -57.92 -29.68
N THR A 199 39.20 -58.27 -29.95
CA THR A 199 38.05 -57.37 -29.81
C THR A 199 37.84 -56.95 -28.36
N PHE A 200 38.01 -57.86 -27.40
CA PHE A 200 37.93 -57.55 -25.97
C PHE A 200 38.94 -56.48 -25.58
N VAL A 201 40.23 -56.66 -25.90
CA VAL A 201 41.29 -55.73 -25.52
C VAL A 201 41.01 -54.33 -26.08
N GLN A 202 40.58 -54.24 -27.34
CA GLN A 202 40.24 -52.95 -27.95
C GLN A 202 39.08 -52.25 -27.24
N LYS A 203 37.97 -52.97 -26.99
CA LYS A 203 36.77 -52.40 -26.34
C LYS A 203 37.05 -52.04 -24.87
N TYR A 204 37.72 -52.92 -24.14
CA TYR A 204 38.05 -52.73 -22.73
C TYR A 204 38.97 -51.53 -22.52
N LYS A 205 40.02 -51.40 -23.35
CA LYS A 205 40.92 -50.24 -23.33
C LYS A 205 40.14 -48.93 -23.54
N LYS A 206 39.17 -48.90 -24.47
CA LYS A 206 38.34 -47.72 -24.73
C LYS A 206 37.45 -47.36 -23.52
N LEU A 207 36.81 -48.35 -22.91
CA LEU A 207 35.97 -48.16 -21.72
C LEU A 207 36.80 -47.65 -20.53
N ARG A 208 37.93 -48.30 -20.21
CA ARG A 208 38.81 -47.88 -19.13
C ARG A 208 39.41 -46.49 -19.35
N THR A 209 39.82 -46.18 -20.57
CA THR A 209 40.30 -44.82 -20.91
C THR A 209 39.22 -43.77 -20.63
N THR A 210 37.96 -44.06 -20.97
CA THR A 210 36.83 -43.16 -20.71
C THR A 210 36.57 -43.00 -19.22
N TYR A 211 36.58 -44.11 -18.46
CA TYR A 211 36.45 -44.10 -17.00
C TYR A 211 37.53 -43.23 -16.34
N HIS A 212 38.80 -43.47 -16.65
CA HIS A 212 39.91 -42.74 -16.02
C HIS A 212 39.90 -41.25 -16.39
N LYS A 213 39.53 -40.89 -17.63
CA LYS A 213 39.33 -39.48 -18.02
C LYS A 213 38.28 -38.80 -17.14
N ARG A 214 37.14 -39.46 -16.89
CA ARG A 214 36.09 -38.94 -16.01
C ARG A 214 36.54 -38.86 -14.55
N ALA A 215 37.29 -39.85 -14.06
CA ALA A 215 37.84 -39.87 -12.70
C ALA A 215 38.79 -38.69 -12.45
N LEU A 216 39.66 -38.37 -13.41
CA LEU A 216 40.56 -37.21 -13.33
C LEU A 216 39.79 -35.89 -13.29
N ILE A 217 38.76 -35.74 -14.13
CA ILE A 217 37.88 -34.55 -14.12
C ILE A 217 37.18 -34.42 -12.76
N GLN A 218 36.69 -35.53 -12.20
CA GLN A 218 36.01 -35.52 -10.89
C GLN A 218 36.97 -35.12 -9.77
N LEU A 219 38.20 -35.62 -9.78
CA LEU A 219 39.23 -35.27 -8.80
C LEU A 219 39.59 -33.78 -8.88
N ALA A 220 39.78 -33.25 -10.10
CA ALA A 220 40.02 -31.83 -10.32
C ALA A 220 38.86 -30.97 -9.79
N ALA A 221 37.61 -31.33 -10.12
CA ALA A 221 36.43 -30.59 -9.67
C ALA A 221 36.28 -30.57 -8.13
N LYS A 222 36.57 -31.70 -7.45
CA LYS A 222 36.52 -31.79 -5.99
C LYS A 222 37.60 -30.95 -5.32
N THR A 223 38.81 -30.95 -5.86
CA THR A 223 39.95 -30.18 -5.30
C THR A 223 39.80 -28.67 -5.52
N SER A 224 39.21 -28.25 -6.64
CA SER A 224 38.90 -26.83 -6.90
C SER A 224 37.76 -26.26 -6.04
N ALA A 225 36.86 -27.10 -5.53
CA ALA A 225 35.73 -26.66 -4.70
C ALA A 225 36.06 -26.46 -3.22
N THR A 226 37.24 -26.93 -2.78
CA THR A 226 37.74 -26.83 -1.40
C THR A 226 38.76 -25.71 -1.18
N GLY A 227 38.99 -24.85 -2.18
CA GLY A 227 39.89 -23.69 -2.14
C GLY A 227 39.17 -22.37 -1.99
#